data_AF-A0A1M5ZI13-F1
#
_entry.id   AF-A0A1M5ZI13-F1
#
_cell.length_a   1.000
_cell.length_b   1.000
_cell.length_c   1.000
_cell.angle_alpha   90.00
_cell.angle_beta   90.00
_cell.angle_gamma   90.00
#
_symmetry.space_group_name_H-M   'P 1'
#
loop_
_entity.id
_entity.type
_entity.pdbx_description
1 polymer ?
#
loop_
_entity_poly.entity_id
_entity_poly.type
_entity_poly.pdbx_seq_one_letter_code
_entity_poly.pdbx_strand_id
1 'polypeptide(L)'
;MLWVVFLHTTANSRNLRWYADLASMIREYNECIPNLNTSTVPPKCNGQHRPLIRHSLLLKAILTVQPLKGRLYMKWNEQFNINREPSYEDIKQYIGEGEPIWSELLSNIENAYQVQPKMSYSKCSAQPGWNLKYRKSGKSLCTLYPMEGFFIGLVVVGAKEVEQVEMELGTFTPYVQELYGKTSFSCGGRWLMIEVKDKSVINDIQSLIAIRVKPKR
;
A
#
# COMPACT_ATOMS: atom_id res chain seq x y z
N MET A 1 -7.25 22.45 -22.40
CA MET A 1 -8.15 23.00 -21.36
C MET A 1 -9.08 21.86 -20.96
N LEU A 2 -8.62 20.89 -20.19
CA LEU A 2 -8.64 20.83 -18.72
C LEU A 2 -7.77 19.63 -18.32
N TRP A 3 -6.62 19.82 -17.68
CA TRP A 3 -5.85 18.87 -16.85
C TRP A 3 -4.59 19.61 -16.35
N VAL A 4 -4.77 20.79 -15.74
CA VAL A 4 -3.68 21.52 -15.06
C VAL A 4 -4.26 22.20 -13.82
N VAL A 5 -4.68 21.41 -12.83
CA VAL A 5 -4.72 21.80 -11.42
C VAL A 5 -4.63 20.50 -10.61
N PHE A 6 -3.84 20.50 -9.54
CA PHE A 6 -3.46 19.37 -8.66
C PHE A 6 -2.37 18.46 -9.26
N LEU A 7 -1.09 18.53 -8.85
CA LEU A 7 -0.57 18.64 -7.50
C LEU A 7 0.69 19.52 -7.45
N HIS A 8 0.59 20.65 -6.76
CA HIS A 8 1.72 21.33 -6.12
C HIS A 8 1.51 21.15 -4.62
N THR A 9 2.25 20.22 -4.01
CA THR A 9 2.58 20.06 -2.57
C THR A 9 3.11 18.62 -2.46
N THR A 10 4.39 18.32 -2.54
CA THR A 10 5.53 18.86 -1.81
C THR A 10 6.80 18.64 -2.64
N ALA A 11 7.36 19.69 -3.24
CA ALA A 11 8.66 19.61 -3.88
C ALA A 11 9.54 20.75 -3.37
N ASN A 12 10.58 20.35 -2.65
CA ASN A 12 11.64 21.20 -2.14
C ASN A 12 12.23 22.07 -3.28
N SER A 13 12.55 23.33 -3.00
CA SER A 13 12.85 24.39 -3.98
C SER A 13 14.08 24.15 -4.88
N ARG A 14 14.81 23.03 -4.69
CA ARG A 14 15.93 22.62 -5.55
C ARG A 14 15.56 21.77 -6.77
N ASN A 15 14.30 21.32 -6.90
CA ASN A 15 13.87 20.47 -8.03
C ASN A 15 13.13 21.21 -9.16
N LEU A 16 12.71 22.47 -8.97
CA LEU A 16 11.90 23.20 -9.96
C LEU A 16 12.62 23.44 -11.30
N ARG A 17 13.95 23.58 -11.30
CA ARG A 17 14.74 23.81 -12.52
C ARG A 17 14.71 22.59 -13.45
N TRP A 18 14.91 21.40 -12.90
CA TRP A 18 14.88 20.13 -13.64
C TRP A 18 13.51 19.81 -14.24
N TYR A 19 12.43 20.10 -13.51
CA TYR A 19 11.07 19.89 -14.03
C TYR A 19 10.69 20.90 -15.11
N ALA A 20 11.15 22.15 -15.02
CA ALA A 20 10.92 23.17 -16.05
C ALA A 20 11.66 22.82 -17.34
N ASP A 21 12.91 22.35 -17.24
CA ASP A 21 13.73 21.94 -18.37
C ASP A 21 13.13 20.69 -19.07
N LEU A 22 12.64 19.71 -18.31
CA LEU A 22 11.97 18.52 -18.85
C LEU A 22 10.64 18.87 -19.54
N ALA A 23 9.85 19.78 -18.97
CA ALA A 23 8.61 20.25 -19.56
C ALA A 23 8.84 21.09 -20.82
N SER A 24 9.95 21.83 -20.91
CA SER A 24 10.38 22.52 -22.13
C SER A 24 10.76 21.53 -23.23
N MET A 25 11.53 20.50 -22.88
CA MET A 25 11.97 19.45 -23.81
C MET A 25 10.79 18.64 -24.37
N ILE A 26 9.78 18.34 -23.53
CA ILE A 26 8.56 17.64 -23.95
C ILE A 26 7.68 18.52 -24.84
N ARG A 27 7.64 19.85 -24.62
CA ARG A 27 6.94 20.79 -25.52
C ARG A 27 7.60 20.87 -26.89
N GLU A 28 8.92 21.04 -26.95
CA GLU A 28 9.67 21.03 -28.22
C GLU A 28 9.51 19.69 -28.97
N TYR A 29 9.50 18.56 -28.26
CA TYR A 29 9.29 17.25 -28.87
C TYR A 29 7.88 17.07 -29.46
N ASN A 30 6.84 17.61 -28.80
CA ASN A 30 5.46 17.54 -29.30
C ASN A 30 5.17 18.56 -30.41
N GLU A 31 5.88 19.69 -30.46
CA GLU A 31 5.79 20.67 -31.56
C GLU A 31 6.46 20.17 -32.85
N CYS A 32 7.38 19.20 -32.75
CA CYS A 32 8.06 18.60 -33.91
C CYS A 32 7.28 17.46 -34.61
N ILE A 33 6.07 17.09 -34.14
CA ILE A 33 5.21 16.11 -34.82
C ILE A 33 3.91 16.76 -35.28
N PRO A 34 3.82 17.22 -36.55
CA PRO A 34 2.60 17.19 -37.30
C PRO A 34 2.59 15.97 -38.24
N ASN A 35 1.62 15.08 -38.02
CA ASN A 35 1.15 14.03 -38.94
C ASN A 35 2.10 12.86 -39.26
N LEU A 36 2.27 11.93 -38.32
CA LEU A 36 2.57 10.54 -38.65
C LEU A 36 1.28 9.82 -39.05
N ASN A 37 0.75 10.14 -40.23
CA ASN A 37 -0.14 9.26 -40.97
C ASN A 37 -0.03 9.63 -42.45
N THR A 38 0.48 8.67 -43.23
CA THR A 38 0.72 8.64 -44.69
C THR A 38 2.14 8.98 -45.19
N SER A 39 2.66 8.03 -45.98
CA SER A 39 3.84 8.06 -46.87
C SER A 39 5.18 7.49 -46.35
N THR A 40 5.71 6.54 -47.15
CA THR A 40 6.85 5.63 -46.91
C THR A 40 8.17 6.16 -47.46
N VAL A 41 8.53 7.43 -47.23
CA VAL A 41 9.88 7.95 -47.55
C VAL A 41 10.31 8.99 -46.50
N PRO A 42 11.47 8.84 -45.83
CA PRO A 42 11.97 9.86 -44.92
C PRO A 42 12.57 11.06 -45.70
N PRO A 43 12.36 12.31 -45.26
CA PRO A 43 12.98 13.47 -45.90
C PRO A 43 14.48 13.51 -45.59
N LYS A 44 15.30 13.87 -46.59
CA LYS A 44 16.73 14.15 -46.42
C LYS A 44 16.91 15.51 -45.77
N CYS A 45 17.43 15.54 -44.54
CA CYS A 45 17.88 16.77 -43.89
C CYS A 45 19.27 17.16 -44.41
N ASN A 46 19.37 18.29 -45.10
CA ASN A 46 20.63 18.97 -45.37
C ASN A 46 20.99 19.84 -44.15
N GLY A 47 22.09 19.52 -43.46
CA GLY A 47 22.68 20.44 -42.48
C GLY A 47 23.21 19.78 -41.21
N GLN A 48 24.54 19.67 -41.15
CA GLN A 48 25.39 19.58 -39.95
C GLN A 48 25.00 18.57 -38.87
N HIS A 49 25.48 17.34 -39.07
CA HIS A 49 25.62 16.33 -38.03
C HIS A 49 26.47 16.85 -36.85
N ARG A 50 25.86 17.02 -35.67
CA ARG A 50 26.50 16.55 -34.43
C ARG A 50 26.02 15.12 -34.18
N PRO A 51 26.92 14.19 -33.79
CA PRO A 51 26.57 12.77 -33.73
C PRO A 51 25.51 12.52 -32.67
N LEU A 52 24.36 11.99 -33.12
CA LEU A 52 23.24 11.45 -32.32
C LEU A 52 23.66 10.17 -31.56
N ILE A 53 24.79 10.19 -30.86
CA ILE A 53 25.24 9.05 -30.02
C ILE A 53 24.95 9.33 -28.54
N ARG A 54 24.77 10.60 -28.13
CA ARG A 54 24.35 10.92 -26.75
C ARG A 54 22.86 10.68 -26.47
N HIS A 55 22.02 10.64 -27.51
CA HIS A 55 20.60 10.39 -27.35
C HIS A 55 20.27 8.90 -27.13
N SER A 56 21.09 7.95 -27.58
CA SER A 56 20.76 6.51 -27.38
C SER A 56 21.02 6.05 -25.94
N LEU A 57 22.04 6.60 -25.27
CA LEU A 57 22.33 6.32 -23.87
C LEU A 57 21.37 7.03 -22.93
N LEU A 58 20.96 8.26 -23.24
CA LEU A 58 19.96 8.96 -22.44
C LEU A 58 18.56 8.36 -22.62
N LEU A 59 18.18 7.92 -23.83
CA LEU A 59 16.90 7.24 -24.05
C LEU A 59 16.90 5.84 -23.42
N LYS A 60 18.02 5.11 -23.47
CA LYS A 60 18.20 3.88 -22.68
C LYS A 60 18.13 4.16 -21.18
N ALA A 61 18.81 5.19 -20.68
CA ALA A 61 18.75 5.60 -19.29
C ALA A 61 17.32 5.98 -18.87
N ILE A 62 16.59 6.76 -19.68
CA ILE A 62 15.20 7.13 -19.45
C ILE A 62 14.30 5.90 -19.52
N LEU A 63 14.48 4.97 -20.46
CA LEU A 63 13.73 3.71 -20.50
C LEU A 63 14.13 2.72 -19.38
N THR A 64 15.32 2.83 -18.79
CA THR A 64 15.76 2.04 -17.63
C THR A 64 15.45 2.70 -16.28
N VAL A 65 15.16 4.00 -16.25
CA VAL A 65 14.98 4.82 -15.03
C VAL A 65 13.57 5.44 -14.95
N GLN A 66 12.73 5.31 -15.99
CA GLN A 66 11.28 5.35 -15.78
C GLN A 66 10.97 4.16 -14.88
N PRO A 67 10.57 4.36 -13.61
CA PRO A 67 10.17 3.23 -12.81
C PRO A 67 9.03 2.60 -13.61
N LEU A 68 9.08 1.29 -13.73
CA LEU A 68 8.02 0.43 -14.24
C LEU A 68 6.78 0.55 -13.33
N LYS A 69 6.30 1.76 -13.04
CA LYS A 69 5.20 2.12 -12.14
C LYS A 69 3.84 1.58 -12.62
N GLY A 70 3.81 0.88 -13.75
CA GLY A 70 2.66 0.15 -14.27
C GLY A 70 2.94 -1.30 -14.65
N ARG A 71 4.06 -1.90 -14.21
CA ARG A 71 4.41 -3.30 -14.55
C ARG A 71 4.32 -4.22 -13.32
N LEU A 72 3.16 -4.87 -13.19
CA LEU A 72 2.99 -6.27 -12.76
C LEU A 72 3.30 -6.63 -11.29
N TYR A 73 2.66 -5.99 -10.31
CA TYR A 73 2.40 -6.73 -9.06
C TYR A 73 1.10 -7.52 -9.24
N MET A 74 1.20 -8.86 -9.30
CA MET A 74 0.01 -9.71 -9.30
C MET A 74 -0.71 -9.55 -7.96
N LYS A 75 -2.04 -9.67 -7.96
CA LYS A 75 -2.77 -9.62 -6.68
C LYS A 75 -2.35 -10.80 -5.81
N TRP A 76 -2.32 -10.59 -4.51
CA TRP A 76 -1.90 -11.58 -3.52
C TRP A 76 -2.51 -12.97 -3.76
N ASN A 77 -3.83 -13.03 -3.96
CA ASN A 77 -4.58 -14.27 -4.18
C ASN A 77 -4.39 -14.88 -5.58
N GLU A 78 -3.92 -14.11 -6.56
CA GLU A 78 -3.54 -14.61 -7.89
C GLU A 78 -2.16 -15.27 -7.82
N GLN A 79 -1.23 -14.69 -7.04
CA GLN A 79 0.10 -15.24 -6.82
C GLN A 79 0.07 -16.49 -5.91
N PHE A 80 -0.76 -16.46 -4.86
CA PHE A 80 -0.93 -17.51 -3.87
C PHE A 80 -2.41 -17.92 -3.76
N ASN A 81 -2.81 -18.86 -4.64
CA ASN A 81 -4.14 -19.45 -4.58
C ASN A 81 -4.28 -20.45 -3.40
N ILE A 82 -5.47 -21.00 -3.21
CA ILE A 82 -5.79 -21.91 -2.09
C ILE A 82 -4.90 -23.17 -2.02
N ASN A 83 -4.34 -23.61 -3.14
CA ASN A 83 -3.47 -24.79 -3.21
C ASN A 83 -1.98 -24.44 -3.07
N ARG A 84 -1.66 -23.15 -2.89
CA ARG A 84 -0.30 -22.65 -2.76
C ARG A 84 -0.21 -21.71 -1.56
N GLU A 85 0.07 -22.28 -0.40
CA GLU A 85 0.30 -21.52 0.82
C GLU A 85 1.62 -20.72 0.71
N PRO A 86 1.61 -19.40 0.98
CA PRO A 86 2.81 -18.59 1.02
C PRO A 86 3.64 -18.88 2.26
N SER A 87 4.95 -18.74 2.15
CA SER A 87 5.83 -18.64 3.31
C SER A 87 5.69 -17.27 3.99
N TYR A 88 6.21 -17.14 5.21
CA TYR A 88 6.31 -15.83 5.87
C TYR A 88 7.19 -14.85 5.09
N GLU A 89 8.24 -15.35 4.42
CA GLU A 89 9.11 -14.52 3.60
C GLU A 89 8.39 -13.99 2.36
N ASP A 90 7.52 -14.81 1.75
CA ASP A 90 6.66 -14.37 0.64
C ASP A 90 5.73 -13.23 1.06
N ILE A 91 5.17 -13.31 2.27
CA ILE A 91 4.32 -12.23 2.84
C ILE A 91 5.14 -10.96 3.02
N LYS A 92 6.32 -11.05 3.63
CA LYS A 92 7.21 -9.91 3.85
C LYS A 92 7.60 -9.23 2.55
N GLN A 93 8.00 -10.01 1.55
CA GLN A 93 8.35 -9.51 0.24
C GLN A 93 7.15 -8.83 -0.45
N TYR A 94 5.96 -9.41 -0.34
CA TYR A 94 4.74 -8.84 -0.92
C TYR A 94 4.33 -7.51 -0.27
N ILE A 95 4.44 -7.43 1.06
CA ILE A 95 4.15 -6.20 1.81
C ILE A 95 5.19 -5.12 1.49
N GLY A 96 6.44 -5.49 1.23
CA GLY A 96 7.48 -4.56 0.79
C GLY A 96 7.78 -3.50 1.85
N GLU A 97 7.52 -2.22 1.55
CA GLU A 97 7.85 -1.10 2.45
C GLU A 97 7.11 -1.15 3.81
N GLY A 98 5.98 -1.85 3.89
CA GLY A 98 5.24 -2.06 5.13
C GLY A 98 5.82 -3.17 6.03
N GLU A 99 6.83 -3.93 5.58
CA GLU A 99 7.40 -5.07 6.32
C GLU A 99 7.88 -4.71 7.73
N PRO A 100 8.57 -3.57 7.96
CA PRO A 100 9.04 -3.24 9.30
C PRO A 100 7.89 -3.04 10.29
N ILE A 101 6.80 -2.41 9.84
CA ILE A 101 5.58 -2.17 10.64
C ILE A 101 4.86 -3.49 10.89
N TRP A 102 4.80 -4.36 9.87
CA TRP A 102 4.23 -5.70 9.97
C TRP A 102 4.96 -6.54 11.02
N SER A 103 6.27 -6.67 10.91
CA SER A 103 7.10 -7.46 11.82
C SER A 103 7.06 -6.92 13.26
N GLU A 104 7.01 -5.59 13.43
CA GLU A 104 6.82 -4.95 14.74
C GLU A 104 5.47 -5.34 15.36
N LEU A 105 4.37 -5.28 14.60
CA LEU A 105 3.06 -5.68 15.10
C LEU A 105 3.01 -7.17 15.49
N LEU A 106 3.55 -8.07 14.65
CA LEU A 106 3.62 -9.51 14.96
C LEU A 106 4.37 -9.73 16.27
N SER A 107 5.57 -9.15 16.40
CA SER A 107 6.39 -9.29 17.60
C SER A 107 5.66 -8.80 18.86
N ASN A 108 4.99 -7.65 18.77
CA ASN A 108 4.24 -7.10 19.90
C ASN A 108 3.08 -8.01 20.33
N ILE A 109 2.33 -8.58 19.38
CA ILE A 109 1.23 -9.51 19.70
C ILE A 109 1.78 -10.81 20.30
N GLU A 110 2.82 -11.39 19.69
CA GLU A 110 3.39 -12.65 20.14
C GLU A 110 3.99 -12.52 21.55
N ASN A 111 4.72 -11.44 21.82
CA ASN A 111 5.29 -11.16 23.13
C ASN A 111 4.22 -10.90 24.20
N ALA A 112 3.23 -10.05 23.91
CA ALA A 112 2.22 -9.65 24.89
C ALA A 112 1.23 -10.79 25.23
N TYR A 113 0.90 -11.63 24.25
CA TYR A 113 -0.14 -12.66 24.40
C TYR A 113 0.41 -14.09 24.48
N GLN A 114 1.69 -14.30 24.15
CA GLN A 114 2.34 -15.62 24.13
C GLN A 114 1.54 -16.58 23.25
N VAL A 115 1.40 -16.22 21.97
CA VAL A 115 0.64 -16.92 20.94
C VAL A 115 1.45 -16.96 19.65
N GLN A 116 1.03 -17.81 18.71
CA GLN A 116 1.55 -17.88 17.36
C GLN A 116 0.40 -17.70 16.37
N PRO A 117 0.64 -17.08 15.19
CA PRO A 117 -0.40 -16.90 14.19
C PRO A 117 -0.74 -18.23 13.52
N LYS A 118 -1.94 -18.30 12.96
CA LYS A 118 -2.36 -19.37 12.05
C LYS A 118 -2.60 -18.81 10.66
N MET A 119 -1.94 -19.39 9.65
CA MET A 119 -2.23 -19.11 8.25
C MET A 119 -3.62 -19.65 7.87
N SER A 120 -4.41 -18.85 7.16
CA SER A 120 -5.78 -19.20 6.75
C SER A 120 -6.10 -18.62 5.39
N TYR A 121 -6.64 -19.43 4.48
CA TYR A 121 -7.17 -18.92 3.21
C TYR A 121 -8.59 -18.37 3.38
N SER A 122 -8.84 -17.18 2.84
CA SER A 122 -10.16 -16.56 2.75
C SER A 122 -10.70 -16.70 1.32
N LYS A 123 -11.92 -17.24 1.21
CA LYS A 123 -12.72 -17.22 -0.04
C LYS A 123 -13.69 -16.03 -0.09
N CYS A 124 -13.65 -15.15 0.91
CA CYS A 124 -14.52 -13.97 0.96
C CYS A 124 -14.19 -13.04 -0.20
N SER A 125 -15.21 -12.53 -0.89
CA SER A 125 -15.05 -11.60 -2.00
C SER A 125 -14.39 -10.28 -1.60
N ALA A 126 -14.55 -9.85 -0.34
CA ALA A 126 -14.01 -8.59 0.15
C ALA A 126 -12.47 -8.61 0.30
N GLN A 127 -11.93 -9.72 0.79
CA GLN A 127 -10.49 -9.95 0.98
C GLN A 127 -10.17 -11.42 0.71
N PRO A 128 -10.05 -11.83 -0.58
CA PRO A 128 -9.67 -13.18 -0.95
C PRO A 128 -8.17 -13.40 -0.75
N GLY A 129 -7.78 -14.63 -0.44
CA GLY A 129 -6.36 -15.02 -0.31
C GLY A 129 -5.95 -15.38 1.12
N TRP A 130 -4.67 -15.65 1.28
CA TRP A 130 -4.07 -16.05 2.55
C TRP A 130 -3.97 -14.88 3.54
N ASN A 131 -4.25 -15.14 4.82
CA ASN A 131 -4.16 -14.18 5.92
C ASN A 131 -3.61 -14.86 7.18
N LEU A 132 -3.08 -14.07 8.10
CA LEU A 132 -2.66 -14.53 9.43
C LEU A 132 -3.74 -14.24 10.46
N LYS A 133 -4.09 -15.25 11.27
CA LYS A 133 -5.06 -15.09 12.35
C LYS A 133 -4.40 -15.27 13.70
N TYR A 134 -4.54 -14.27 14.57
CA TYR A 134 -4.17 -14.37 15.97
C TYR A 134 -5.40 -14.62 16.84
N ARG A 135 -5.28 -15.60 17.74
CA ARG A 135 -6.33 -15.96 18.69
C ARG A 135 -5.72 -16.26 20.06
N LYS A 136 -6.45 -15.89 21.13
CA LYS A 136 -6.12 -16.26 22.50
C LYS A 136 -7.37 -16.73 23.23
N SER A 137 -7.30 -17.90 23.87
CA SER A 137 -8.39 -18.44 24.70
C SER A 137 -9.76 -18.41 24.00
N GLY A 138 -9.80 -18.87 22.73
CA GLY A 138 -11.01 -18.89 21.91
C GLY A 138 -11.38 -17.55 21.25
N LYS A 139 -10.90 -16.41 21.75
CA LYS A 139 -11.17 -15.08 21.19
C LYS A 139 -10.19 -14.75 20.04
N SER A 140 -10.68 -14.12 18.98
CA SER A 140 -9.82 -13.50 17.96
C SER A 140 -9.21 -12.21 18.50
N LEU A 141 -7.90 -12.05 18.31
CA LEU A 141 -7.18 -10.80 18.57
C LEU A 141 -7.26 -9.93 17.31
N CYS A 142 -6.75 -10.43 16.19
CA CYS A 142 -6.89 -9.81 14.87
C CYS A 142 -6.78 -10.86 13.74
N THR A 143 -7.14 -10.44 12.53
CA THR A 143 -6.76 -11.10 11.28
C THR A 143 -5.98 -10.13 10.42
N LEU A 144 -4.84 -10.54 9.88
CA LEU A 144 -3.93 -9.68 9.12
C LEU A 144 -3.91 -10.11 7.64
N TYR A 145 -4.18 -9.17 6.75
CA TYR A 145 -4.21 -9.37 5.30
C TYR A 145 -3.02 -8.66 4.66
N PRO A 146 -2.10 -9.40 3.99
CA PRO A 146 -1.03 -8.79 3.21
C PRO A 146 -1.59 -7.96 2.05
N MET A 147 -1.09 -6.74 1.90
CA MET A 147 -1.38 -5.85 0.76
C MET A 147 -0.06 -5.40 0.13
N GLU A 148 -0.10 -4.89 -1.10
CA GLU A 148 1.10 -4.31 -1.72
C GLU A 148 1.45 -3.00 -1.00
N GLY A 149 2.64 -2.94 -0.39
CA GLY A 149 3.15 -1.76 0.32
C GLY A 149 2.67 -1.59 1.77
N PHE A 150 1.62 -2.30 2.18
CA PHE A 150 1.01 -2.18 3.51
C PHE A 150 0.27 -3.45 3.91
N PHE A 151 -0.52 -3.41 4.98
CA PHE A 151 -1.40 -4.53 5.33
C PHE A 151 -2.67 -4.03 6.01
N ILE A 152 -3.69 -4.89 6.06
CA ILE A 152 -4.93 -4.60 6.78
C ILE A 152 -4.98 -5.46 8.04
N GLY A 153 -5.19 -4.81 9.19
CA GLY A 153 -5.54 -5.47 10.45
C GLY A 153 -7.05 -5.42 10.68
N LEU A 154 -7.70 -6.58 10.62
CA LEU A 154 -9.08 -6.75 11.05
C LEU A 154 -9.14 -6.97 12.56
N VAL A 155 -9.76 -6.03 13.28
CA VAL A 155 -10.07 -6.15 14.71
C VAL A 155 -11.57 -6.02 14.91
N VAL A 156 -12.14 -6.90 15.74
CA VAL A 156 -13.59 -6.92 16.02
C VAL A 156 -13.85 -6.34 17.40
N VAL A 157 -14.55 -5.21 17.45
CA VAL A 157 -15.09 -4.64 18.70
C VAL A 157 -16.46 -5.27 18.94
N GLY A 158 -16.52 -6.28 19.82
CA GLY A 158 -17.76 -6.97 20.14
C GLY A 158 -18.62 -6.18 21.12
N ALA A 159 -19.86 -6.63 21.33
CA ALA A 159 -20.84 -5.94 22.19
C ALA A 159 -20.31 -5.63 23.60
N LYS A 160 -19.47 -6.50 24.16
CA LYS A 160 -18.88 -6.32 25.51
C LYS A 160 -17.74 -5.31 25.55
N GLU A 161 -17.15 -5.00 24.41
CA GLU A 161 -16.01 -4.10 24.28
C GLU A 161 -16.41 -2.69 23.85
N VAL A 162 -17.63 -2.48 23.33
CA VAL A 162 -18.10 -1.18 22.78
C VAL A 162 -17.94 -0.04 23.78
N GLU A 163 -18.47 -0.18 24.99
CA GLU A 163 -18.45 0.89 26.00
C GLU A 163 -17.01 1.30 26.34
N GLN A 164 -16.11 0.34 26.53
CA GLN A 164 -14.70 0.63 26.81
C GLN A 164 -14.01 1.30 25.62
N VAL A 165 -14.27 0.82 24.39
CA VAL A 165 -13.72 1.45 23.18
C VAL A 165 -14.22 2.88 23.02
N GLU A 166 -15.50 3.16 23.31
CA GLU A 166 -16.07 4.51 23.21
C GLU A 166 -15.49 5.47 24.27
N MET A 167 -15.20 4.99 25.49
CA MET A 167 -14.51 5.79 26.51
C MET A 167 -13.07 6.13 26.11
N GLU A 168 -12.37 5.19 25.45
CA GLU A 168 -10.98 5.36 25.02
C GLU A 168 -10.86 5.97 23.61
N LEU A 169 -11.97 6.17 22.87
CA LEU A 169 -11.98 6.53 21.45
C LEU A 169 -11.17 7.79 21.15
N GLY A 170 -11.25 8.81 22.03
CA GLY A 170 -10.51 10.06 21.88
C GLY A 170 -8.99 9.92 21.97
N THR A 171 -8.47 8.77 22.41
CA THR A 171 -7.03 8.47 22.48
C THR A 171 -6.48 7.83 21.21
N PHE A 172 -7.33 7.27 20.35
CA PHE A 172 -6.90 6.68 19.08
C PHE A 172 -6.55 7.74 18.06
N THR A 173 -5.85 7.35 16.99
CA THR A 173 -5.61 8.23 15.85
C THR A 173 -6.93 8.72 15.24
N PRO A 174 -6.97 9.94 14.66
CA PRO A 174 -8.17 10.43 13.97
C PRO A 174 -8.70 9.47 12.91
N TYR A 175 -7.79 8.74 12.24
CA TYR A 175 -8.12 7.70 11.27
C TYR A 175 -8.96 6.57 11.88
N VAL A 176 -8.52 5.98 12.99
CA VAL A 176 -9.25 4.88 13.64
C VAL A 176 -10.55 5.38 14.28
N GLN A 177 -10.57 6.61 14.81
CA GLN A 177 -11.81 7.23 15.30
C GLN A 177 -12.87 7.35 14.20
N GLU A 178 -12.48 7.88 13.04
CA GLU A 178 -13.38 8.04 11.89
C GLU A 178 -13.85 6.68 11.36
N LEU A 179 -12.92 5.72 11.22
CA LEU A 179 -13.23 4.36 10.80
C LEU A 179 -14.23 3.69 11.75
N TYR A 180 -14.03 3.80 13.06
CA TYR A 180 -14.95 3.27 14.07
C TYR A 180 -16.35 3.87 13.92
N GLY A 181 -16.45 5.20 13.82
CA GLY A 181 -17.71 5.91 13.67
C GLY A 181 -18.50 5.50 12.41
N LYS A 182 -17.79 5.25 11.31
CA LYS A 182 -18.40 4.79 10.04
C LYS A 182 -18.72 3.30 9.99
N THR A 183 -18.10 2.47 10.83
CA THR A 183 -18.26 1.01 10.77
C THR A 183 -19.48 0.56 11.56
N SER A 184 -20.56 0.14 10.89
CA SER A 184 -21.76 -0.38 11.54
C SER A 184 -21.49 -1.62 12.40
N PHE A 185 -22.24 -1.76 13.50
CA PHE A 185 -22.24 -2.98 14.29
C PHE A 185 -23.03 -4.09 13.57
N SER A 186 -22.38 -5.22 13.26
CA SER A 186 -22.99 -6.35 12.55
C SER A 186 -22.30 -7.67 12.92
N CYS A 187 -23.00 -8.80 12.77
CA CYS A 187 -22.43 -10.13 13.07
C CYS A 187 -21.74 -10.22 14.45
N GLY A 188 -22.29 -9.53 15.46
CA GLY A 188 -21.77 -9.54 16.83
C GLY A 188 -20.64 -8.55 17.15
N GLY A 189 -20.29 -7.63 16.24
CA GLY A 189 -19.30 -6.59 16.53
C GLY A 189 -19.19 -5.49 15.46
N ARG A 190 -18.36 -4.47 15.69
CA ARG A 190 -17.83 -3.62 14.62
C ARG A 190 -16.56 -4.27 14.07
N TRP A 191 -16.54 -4.57 12.78
CA TRP A 191 -15.45 -5.25 12.09
C TRP A 191 -14.54 -4.23 11.44
N LEU A 192 -13.56 -3.73 12.19
CA LEU A 192 -12.68 -2.65 11.76
C LEU A 192 -11.59 -3.20 10.84
N MET A 193 -11.67 -2.89 9.55
CA MET A 193 -10.63 -3.19 8.56
C MET A 193 -9.62 -2.04 8.53
N ILE A 194 -8.63 -2.09 9.41
CA ILE A 194 -7.68 -1.00 9.65
C ILE A 194 -6.51 -1.14 8.69
N GLU A 195 -6.33 -0.19 7.78
CA GLU A 195 -5.14 -0.10 6.93
C GLU A 195 -3.96 0.39 7.78
N VAL A 196 -2.88 -0.39 7.82
CA VAL A 196 -1.71 -0.06 8.63
C VAL A 196 -0.59 0.40 7.70
N LYS A 197 -0.48 1.71 7.54
CA LYS A 197 0.49 2.38 6.65
C LYS A 197 1.59 3.10 7.41
N ASP A 198 1.38 3.36 8.69
CA ASP A 198 2.35 4.03 9.56
C ASP A 198 2.27 3.48 10.99
N LYS A 199 3.29 3.80 11.79
CA LYS A 199 3.45 3.25 13.13
C LYS A 199 2.39 3.72 14.14
N SER A 200 1.77 4.89 13.93
CA SER A 200 0.80 5.41 14.91
C SER A 200 -0.43 4.49 15.02
N VAL A 201 -0.80 3.84 13.93
CA VAL A 201 -1.93 2.90 13.84
C VAL A 201 -1.64 1.58 14.56
N ILE A 202 -0.37 1.19 14.73
CA ILE A 202 0.00 -0.02 15.51
C ILE A 202 -0.53 0.09 16.95
N ASN A 203 -0.37 1.26 17.57
CA ASN A 203 -0.78 1.49 18.96
C ASN A 203 -2.30 1.36 19.12
N ASP A 204 -3.07 1.87 18.16
CA ASP A 204 -4.53 1.74 18.16
C ASP A 204 -4.96 0.26 18.07
N ILE A 205 -4.34 -0.51 17.18
CA ILE A 205 -4.61 -1.95 17.05
C ILE A 205 -4.29 -2.67 18.37
N GLN A 206 -3.15 -2.36 18.99
CA GLN A 206 -2.76 -2.98 20.26
C GLN A 206 -3.74 -2.67 21.39
N SER A 207 -4.16 -1.41 21.51
CA SER A 207 -5.15 -0.97 22.50
C SER A 207 -6.49 -1.66 22.27
N LEU A 208 -6.99 -1.71 21.02
CA LEU A 208 -8.22 -2.44 20.69
C LEU A 208 -8.14 -3.92 21.06
N ILE A 209 -7.00 -4.58 20.79
CA ILE A 209 -6.77 -5.97 21.20
C ILE A 209 -6.76 -6.08 22.74
N ALA A 210 -6.10 -5.16 23.44
CA ALA A 210 -5.95 -5.16 24.89
C ALA A 210 -7.26 -4.88 25.65
N ILE A 211 -8.21 -4.18 25.02
CA ILE A 211 -9.58 -4.05 25.53
C ILE A 211 -10.28 -5.43 25.50
N ARG A 212 -10.14 -6.16 24.39
CA ARG A 212 -10.81 -7.45 24.17
C ARG A 212 -10.22 -8.62 24.95
N VAL A 213 -8.90 -8.67 25.04
CA VAL A 213 -8.12 -9.69 25.75
C VAL A 213 -7.00 -8.96 26.47
N LYS A 214 -6.95 -9.07 27.81
CA LYS A 214 -5.84 -8.47 28.55
C LYS A 214 -4.52 -9.22 28.26
N PRO A 215 -3.41 -8.51 27.99
CA PRO A 215 -2.12 -9.16 27.78
C PRO A 215 -1.68 -9.90 29.06
N LYS A 216 -0.77 -10.87 28.91
CA LYS A 216 -0.15 -11.47 30.09
C LYS A 216 0.69 -10.40 30.78
N ARG A 217 0.46 -10.22 32.07
CA ARG A 217 1.38 -9.49 32.96
C ARG A 217 2.65 -10.30 33.15
#